data_AF-A0A519IC16-F1
#
_entry.id   AF-A0A519IC16-F1
#
_cell.length_a   1.000
_cell.length_b   1.000
_cell.length_c   1.000
_cell.angle_alpha   90.00
_cell.angle_beta   90.00
_cell.angle_gamma   90.00
#
_symmetry.space_group_name_H-M   'P 1'
#
loop_
_entity.id
_entity.type
_entity.pdbx_description
1 polymer ?
#
loop_
_entity_poly.entity_id
_entity_poly.type
_entity_poly.pdbx_seq_one_letter_code
_entity_poly.pdbx_strand_id
1 'polypeptide(L)'
;MVSTTQVNKLGERLRAGPISEADLHLLDDFRRQFARASAQVERSLRDEFQQHPASREAKSTPAICAKLRREHGSRLASMQDIAGCRIVVADRQAQRSLTDALMLRFTEYKLVDRIARPSHGYRALHLVVELEGRRVEIQIRTELQHLWAQVCERIADKVGLEFKYGEGHPALQEWIAALSTAVDQVERELDGEKMPGPLPPVAMLSTGPDMTPDRENMTELLTALVAVIPILGE
;
A
#
# COMPACT_ATOMS: atom_id res chain seq x y z
N MET A 1 18.30 2.24 23.60
CA MET A 1 17.66 1.29 22.65
C MET A 1 16.45 0.68 23.36
N VAL A 2 15.27 0.72 22.76
CA VAL A 2 14.04 0.16 23.37
C VAL A 2 14.03 -1.35 23.15
N SER A 3 13.82 -2.12 24.22
CA SER A 3 13.79 -3.60 24.15
C SER A 3 12.48 -4.12 23.54
N THR A 4 12.51 -5.32 22.96
CA THR A 4 11.32 -6.03 22.44
C THR A 4 10.22 -6.16 23.50
N THR A 5 10.58 -6.43 24.76
CA THR A 5 9.62 -6.51 25.87
C THR A 5 8.94 -5.17 26.13
N GLN A 6 9.69 -4.07 26.12
CA GLN A 6 9.12 -2.72 26.26
C GLN A 6 8.20 -2.38 25.08
N VAL A 7 8.59 -2.70 23.85
CA VAL A 7 7.78 -2.48 22.64
C VAL A 7 6.49 -3.30 22.66
N ASN A 8 6.53 -4.55 23.12
CA ASN A 8 5.33 -5.39 23.22
C ASN A 8 4.34 -4.83 24.25
N LYS A 9 4.82 -4.46 25.45
CA LYS A 9 4.00 -3.79 26.48
C LYS A 9 3.43 -2.46 25.98
N LEU A 10 4.22 -1.69 25.22
CA LEU A 10 3.75 -0.48 24.55
C LEU A 10 2.61 -0.79 23.57
N GLY A 11 2.76 -1.82 22.73
CA GLY A 11 1.73 -2.25 21.80
C GLY A 11 0.40 -2.60 22.48
N GLU A 12 0.44 -3.25 23.65
CA GLU A 12 -0.77 -3.53 24.44
C GLU A 12 -1.45 -2.24 24.93
N ARG A 13 -0.68 -1.28 25.43
CA ARG A 13 -1.22 0.03 25.87
C ARG A 13 -1.76 0.86 24.70
N LEU A 14 -1.06 0.89 23.56
CA LEU A 14 -1.53 1.56 22.34
C LEU A 14 -2.81 0.95 21.79
N ARG A 15 -3.05 -0.35 22.00
CA ARG A 15 -4.29 -1.05 21.62
C ARG A 15 -5.45 -0.64 22.54
N ALA A 16 -5.23 -0.65 23.86
CA ALA A 16 -6.27 -0.42 24.85
C ALA A 16 -6.64 1.07 24.99
N GLY A 17 -5.65 1.96 24.97
CA GLY A 17 -5.80 3.36 25.34
C GLY A 17 -6.17 3.56 26.83
N PRO A 18 -6.26 4.82 27.32
CA PRO A 18 -5.77 6.05 26.68
C PRO A 18 -4.22 6.07 26.56
N ILE A 19 -3.69 6.84 25.61
CA ILE A 19 -2.25 6.89 25.29
C ILE A 19 -1.59 8.03 26.07
N SER A 20 -0.54 7.71 26.84
CA SER A 20 0.21 8.71 27.61
C SER A 20 1.33 9.39 26.80
N GLU A 21 1.81 10.54 27.25
CA GLU A 21 3.00 11.20 26.65
C GLU A 21 4.24 10.29 26.68
N ALA A 22 4.43 9.53 27.77
CA ALA A 22 5.51 8.56 27.89
C ALA A 22 5.40 7.43 26.85
N ASP A 23 4.18 7.02 26.47
CA ASP A 23 3.97 6.05 25.40
C ASP A 23 4.36 6.60 24.03
N LEU A 24 4.08 7.89 23.78
CA LEU A 24 4.45 8.57 22.55
C LEU A 24 5.98 8.69 22.42
N HIS A 25 6.67 9.09 23.50
CA HIS A 25 8.13 9.13 23.52
C HIS A 25 8.74 7.74 23.29
N LEU A 26 8.21 6.70 23.95
CA LEU A 26 8.69 5.33 23.76
C LEU A 26 8.44 4.81 22.34
N LEU A 27 7.32 5.21 21.71
CA LEU A 27 7.00 4.88 20.33
C LEU A 27 7.97 5.56 19.35
N ASP A 28 8.31 6.81 19.59
CA ASP A 28 9.27 7.54 18.76
C ASP A 28 10.68 6.97 18.90
N ASP A 29 11.11 6.61 20.11
CA ASP A 29 12.36 5.89 20.35
C ASP A 29 12.39 4.52 19.66
N PHE A 30 11.24 3.85 19.56
CA PHE A 30 11.11 2.62 18.78
C PHE A 30 11.23 2.88 17.27
N ARG A 31 10.52 3.88 16.73
CA ARG A 31 10.58 4.26 15.31
C ARG A 31 11.98 4.65 14.86
N ARG A 32 12.71 5.42 15.69
CA ARG A 32 14.09 5.85 15.40
C ARG A 32 15.06 4.69 15.17
N GLN A 33 14.78 3.51 15.72
CA GLN A 33 15.62 2.31 15.51
C GLN A 33 15.58 1.79 14.07
N PHE A 34 14.61 2.20 13.25
CA PHE A 34 14.50 1.79 11.85
C PHE A 34 15.22 2.75 10.90
N ALA A 35 15.59 3.95 11.34
CA ALA A 35 16.10 5.02 10.46
C ALA A 35 17.32 4.60 9.64
N ARG A 36 18.27 3.88 10.25
CA ARG A 36 19.47 3.40 9.55
C ARG A 36 19.14 2.37 8.46
N ALA A 37 18.28 1.40 8.78
CA ALA A 37 17.85 0.37 7.84
C ALA A 37 17.08 0.99 6.66
N SER A 38 16.15 1.91 6.94
CA SER A 38 15.41 2.63 5.90
C SER A 38 16.33 3.44 5.00
N ALA A 39 17.26 4.20 5.57
CA ALA A 39 18.22 4.99 4.79
C ALA A 39 19.13 4.11 3.92
N GLN A 40 19.47 2.89 4.37
CA GLN A 40 20.23 1.93 3.57
C GLN A 40 19.40 1.39 2.39
N VAL A 41 18.14 1.06 2.61
CA VAL A 41 17.23 0.65 1.54
C VAL A 41 17.04 1.76 0.51
N GLU A 42 16.76 2.99 0.96
CA GLU A 42 16.58 4.14 0.07
C GLU A 42 17.83 4.49 -0.73
N ARG A 43 19.03 4.40 -0.12
CA ARG A 43 20.29 4.56 -0.84
C ARG A 43 20.50 3.46 -1.87
N SER A 44 20.24 2.20 -1.53
CA SER A 44 20.38 1.10 -2.50
C SER A 44 19.44 1.33 -3.69
N LEU A 45 18.18 1.69 -3.42
CA LEU A 45 17.20 2.03 -4.47
C LEU A 45 17.67 3.17 -5.37
N ARG A 46 18.25 4.23 -4.81
CA ARG A 46 18.73 5.40 -5.56
C ARG A 46 20.00 5.11 -6.34
N ASP A 47 21.00 4.56 -5.67
CA ASP A 47 22.38 4.50 -6.18
C ASP A 47 22.59 3.25 -7.06
N GLU A 48 21.97 2.12 -6.71
CA GLU A 48 22.14 0.84 -7.43
C GLU A 48 21.04 0.61 -8.47
N PHE A 49 19.79 0.99 -8.17
CA PHE A 49 18.62 0.71 -9.04
C PHE A 49 18.08 1.93 -9.78
N GLN A 50 18.67 3.12 -9.57
CA GLN A 50 18.24 4.38 -10.18
C GLN A 50 16.74 4.67 -9.96
N GLN A 51 16.21 4.23 -8.81
CA GLN A 51 14.84 4.46 -8.40
C GLN A 51 14.77 5.62 -7.41
N HIS A 52 13.68 6.39 -7.49
CA HIS A 52 13.44 7.49 -6.57
C HIS A 52 12.27 7.15 -5.65
N PRO A 53 12.52 6.51 -4.49
CA PRO A 53 11.47 6.17 -3.57
C PRO A 53 10.77 7.41 -3.03
N ALA A 54 9.43 7.36 -3.01
CA ALA A 54 8.66 8.18 -2.11
C ALA A 54 8.85 7.59 -0.70
N SER A 55 9.73 8.22 0.09
CA SER A 55 9.90 7.90 1.50
C SER A 55 8.57 8.02 2.21
N ARG A 56 8.27 7.06 3.07
CA ARG A 56 7.15 7.19 4.01
C ARG A 56 7.71 7.55 5.36
N GLU A 57 7.14 8.59 5.97
CA GLU A 57 7.33 8.81 7.39
C GLU A 57 6.95 7.55 8.16
N ALA A 58 7.59 7.35 9.32
CA ALA A 58 7.28 6.22 10.17
C ALA A 58 5.77 6.17 10.42
N LYS A 59 5.20 4.96 10.39
CA LYS A 59 3.73 4.76 10.45
C LYS A 59 3.12 5.57 11.60
N SER A 60 2.15 6.43 11.29
CA SER A 60 1.56 7.36 12.27
C SER A 60 0.95 6.63 13.47
N THR A 61 0.89 7.30 14.62
CA THR A 61 0.38 6.69 15.86
C THR A 61 -1.07 6.19 15.70
N PRO A 62 -2.00 6.96 15.09
CA PRO A 62 -3.35 6.47 14.81
C PRO A 62 -3.35 5.22 13.93
N ALA A 63 -2.51 5.17 12.89
CA ALA A 63 -2.43 4.02 11.99
C ALA A 63 -1.84 2.77 12.67
N ILE A 64 -0.87 2.94 13.57
CA ILE A 64 -0.35 1.86 14.42
C ILE A 64 -1.45 1.34 15.34
N CYS A 65 -2.16 2.23 16.05
CA CYS A 65 -3.25 1.86 16.95
C CYS A 65 -4.39 1.15 16.22
N ALA A 66 -4.81 1.65 15.06
CA ALA A 66 -5.85 1.04 14.23
C ALA A 66 -5.43 -0.37 13.76
N LYS A 67 -4.17 -0.53 13.32
CA LYS A 67 -3.61 -1.83 12.93
C LYS A 67 -3.59 -2.82 14.10
N LEU A 68 -3.12 -2.38 15.27
CA LEU A 68 -3.05 -3.21 16.47
C LEU A 68 -4.43 -3.66 16.97
N ARG A 69 -5.48 -2.84 16.77
CA ARG A 69 -6.87 -3.16 17.13
C ARG A 69 -7.50 -4.15 16.15
N ARG A 70 -7.31 -3.95 14.84
CA ARG A 70 -7.89 -4.80 13.79
C ARG A 70 -7.23 -6.18 13.72
N GLU A 71 -5.90 -6.24 13.84
CA GLU A 71 -5.15 -7.50 13.74
C GLU A 71 -5.00 -8.11 15.13
N HIS A 72 -6.04 -8.83 15.58
CA HIS A 72 -6.05 -9.53 16.87
C HIS A 72 -4.82 -10.45 16.99
N GLY A 73 -4.03 -10.26 18.06
CA GLY A 73 -2.79 -11.01 18.29
C GLY A 73 -1.52 -10.41 17.64
N SER A 74 -1.63 -9.37 16.80
CA SER A 74 -0.46 -8.65 16.29
C SER A 74 0.32 -8.00 17.43
N ARG A 75 1.65 -8.02 17.35
CA ARG A 75 2.53 -7.33 18.30
C ARG A 75 3.20 -6.15 17.61
N LEU A 76 3.38 -5.05 18.33
CA LEU A 76 4.07 -3.87 17.78
C LEU A 76 5.49 -4.22 17.30
N ALA A 77 6.21 -5.06 18.05
CA ALA A 77 7.56 -5.49 17.67
C ALA A 77 7.60 -6.36 16.39
N SER A 78 6.50 -7.02 16.02
CA SER A 78 6.42 -7.83 14.80
C SER A 78 5.86 -7.06 13.60
N MET A 79 5.47 -5.80 13.77
CA MET A 79 4.88 -4.98 12.71
C MET A 79 5.92 -4.73 11.60
N GLN A 80 5.58 -5.12 10.37
CA GLN A 80 6.52 -5.12 9.24
C GLN A 80 6.65 -3.76 8.55
N ASP A 81 5.67 -2.89 8.73
CA ASP A 81 5.50 -1.60 8.06
C ASP A 81 5.67 -0.42 9.03
N ILE A 82 6.55 -0.56 10.04
CA ILE A 82 6.95 0.58 10.89
C ILE A 82 7.72 1.61 10.06
N ALA A 83 8.58 1.12 9.17
CA ALA A 83 9.29 1.92 8.19
C ALA A 83 9.22 1.26 6.81
N GLY A 84 9.25 2.07 5.77
CA GLY A 84 9.16 1.60 4.40
C GLY A 84 9.16 2.73 3.39
N CYS A 85 9.18 2.36 2.13
CA CYS A 85 9.11 3.29 1.01
C CYS A 85 8.19 2.76 -0.08
N ARG A 86 7.79 3.64 -1.00
CA ARG A 86 7.04 3.26 -2.20
C ARG A 86 7.86 3.58 -3.44
N ILE A 87 7.98 2.61 -4.33
CA ILE A 87 8.41 2.82 -5.71
C ILE A 87 7.19 2.71 -6.61
N VAL A 88 7.06 3.66 -7.53
CA VAL A 88 6.11 3.59 -8.63
C VAL A 88 6.91 3.38 -9.90
N VAL A 89 6.57 2.36 -10.66
CA VAL A 89 7.22 1.99 -11.93
C VAL A 89 6.20 2.04 -13.06
N ALA A 90 6.69 2.10 -14.30
CA ALA A 90 5.85 2.27 -15.48
C ALA A 90 4.80 1.14 -15.63
N ASP A 91 5.25 -0.12 -15.53
CA ASP A 91 4.44 -1.29 -15.86
C ASP A 91 4.80 -2.52 -15.01
N ARG A 92 4.07 -3.62 -15.24
CA ARG A 92 4.25 -4.87 -14.51
C ARG A 92 5.59 -5.54 -14.82
N GLN A 93 6.12 -5.37 -16.03
CA GLN A 93 7.43 -5.92 -16.39
C GLN A 93 8.55 -5.23 -15.60
N ALA A 94 8.53 -3.91 -15.50
CA ALA A 94 9.42 -3.14 -14.65
C ALA A 94 9.22 -3.51 -13.16
N GLN A 95 7.98 -3.71 -12.72
CA GLN A 95 7.66 -4.11 -11.35
C GLN A 95 8.27 -5.47 -11.00
N ARG A 96 8.12 -6.48 -11.87
CA ARG A 96 8.73 -7.81 -11.70
C ARG A 96 10.25 -7.73 -11.73
N SER A 97 10.81 -7.07 -12.74
CA SER A 97 12.27 -6.95 -12.91
C SER A 97 12.94 -6.27 -11.72
N LEU A 98 12.36 -5.18 -11.21
CA LEU A 98 12.86 -4.50 -10.02
C LEU A 98 12.74 -5.39 -8.77
N THR A 99 11.62 -6.11 -8.62
CA THR A 99 11.41 -7.01 -7.48
C THR A 99 12.46 -8.12 -7.47
N ASP A 100 12.69 -8.77 -8.61
CA ASP A 100 13.69 -9.84 -8.75
C ASP A 100 15.10 -9.32 -8.45
N ALA A 101 15.46 -8.15 -8.96
CA ALA A 101 16.75 -7.53 -8.70
C ALA A 101 16.95 -7.19 -7.21
N LEU A 102 15.90 -6.71 -6.54
CA LEU A 102 15.95 -6.45 -5.09
C LEU A 102 16.03 -7.74 -4.27
N MET A 103 15.34 -8.81 -4.68
CA MET A 103 15.45 -10.14 -4.05
C MET A 103 16.84 -10.76 -4.17
N LEU A 104 17.56 -10.48 -5.27
CA LEU A 104 18.97 -10.86 -5.42
C LEU A 104 19.88 -10.00 -4.52
N ARG A 105 19.52 -8.74 -4.30
CA ARG A 105 20.33 -7.77 -3.56
C ARG A 105 20.23 -7.90 -2.04
N PHE A 106 19.05 -8.24 -1.53
CA PHE A 106 18.80 -8.43 -0.10
C PHE A 106 18.68 -9.91 0.19
N THR A 107 19.56 -10.45 1.04
CA THR A 107 19.61 -11.90 1.32
C THR A 107 18.50 -12.36 2.26
N GLU A 108 18.03 -11.49 3.16
CA GLU A 108 16.93 -11.76 4.08
C GLU A 108 15.71 -10.93 3.68
N TYR A 109 14.70 -11.58 3.11
CA TYR A 109 13.48 -10.92 2.66
C TYR A 109 12.25 -11.82 2.75
N LYS A 110 11.09 -11.16 2.69
CA LYS A 110 9.78 -11.79 2.50
C LYS A 110 9.03 -11.04 1.40
N LEU A 111 8.66 -11.75 0.33
CA LEU A 111 7.78 -11.24 -0.70
C LEU A 111 6.32 -11.52 -0.35
N VAL A 112 5.48 -10.50 -0.43
CA VAL A 112 4.02 -10.62 -0.35
C VAL A 112 3.42 -10.09 -1.65
N ASP A 113 2.91 -11.01 -2.45
CA ASP A 113 2.25 -10.71 -3.71
C ASP A 113 0.77 -10.38 -3.49
N ARG A 114 0.43 -9.08 -3.56
CA ARG A 114 -0.95 -8.57 -3.52
C ARG A 114 -1.55 -8.39 -4.91
N ILE A 115 -0.83 -8.71 -5.97
CA ILE A 115 -1.37 -8.74 -7.33
C ILE A 115 -2.12 -10.06 -7.52
N ALA A 116 -1.47 -11.18 -7.20
CA ALA A 116 -2.10 -12.50 -7.26
C ALA A 116 -3.18 -12.69 -6.19
N ARG A 117 -3.01 -12.07 -5.01
CA ARG A 117 -3.95 -12.15 -3.88
C ARG A 117 -4.28 -10.75 -3.35
N PRO A 118 -5.13 -9.99 -4.07
CA PRO A 118 -5.47 -8.62 -3.69
C PRO A 118 -6.19 -8.56 -2.35
N SER A 119 -6.04 -7.43 -1.66
CA SER A 119 -6.73 -7.16 -0.40
C SER A 119 -7.77 -6.07 -0.61
N HIS A 120 -9.06 -6.42 -0.70
CA HIS A 120 -10.14 -5.46 -0.99
C HIS A 120 -9.85 -4.63 -2.28
N GLY A 121 -9.37 -5.28 -3.33
CA GLY A 121 -8.97 -4.62 -4.59
C GLY A 121 -7.58 -3.99 -4.57
N TYR A 122 -6.93 -3.85 -3.41
CA TYR A 122 -5.56 -3.33 -3.35
C TYR A 122 -4.55 -4.31 -3.95
N ARG A 123 -3.73 -3.80 -4.88
CA ARG A 123 -2.68 -4.54 -5.61
C ARG A 123 -1.33 -3.83 -5.51
N ALA A 124 -0.28 -4.61 -5.29
CA ALA A 124 1.14 -4.22 -5.28
C ALA A 124 2.02 -5.46 -5.05
N LEU A 125 3.32 -5.35 -5.27
CA LEU A 125 4.30 -6.24 -4.66
C LEU A 125 4.87 -5.58 -3.41
N HIS A 126 4.88 -6.32 -2.30
CA HIS A 126 5.47 -5.88 -1.04
C HIS A 126 6.70 -6.74 -0.75
N LEU A 127 7.88 -6.14 -0.82
CA LEU A 127 9.14 -6.78 -0.44
C LEU A 127 9.54 -6.27 0.94
N VAL A 128 9.43 -7.13 1.96
CA VAL A 128 9.87 -6.81 3.32
C VAL A 128 11.30 -7.32 3.48
N VAL A 129 12.27 -6.41 3.55
CA VAL A 129 13.69 -6.75 3.74
C VAL A 129 14.09 -6.63 5.21
N GLU A 130 15.01 -7.46 5.67
CA GLU A 130 15.54 -7.40 7.03
C GLU A 130 17.02 -6.94 7.00
N LEU A 131 17.30 -5.85 7.70
CA LEU A 131 18.64 -5.26 7.83
C LEU A 131 18.90 -4.95 9.29
N GLU A 132 19.99 -5.48 9.85
CA GLU A 132 20.37 -5.26 11.27
C GLU A 132 19.23 -5.61 12.26
N GLY A 133 18.46 -6.66 11.95
CA GLY A 133 17.29 -7.08 12.75
C GLY A 133 16.09 -6.14 12.65
N ARG A 134 16.05 -5.25 11.66
CA ARG A 134 14.97 -4.30 11.39
C ARG A 134 14.35 -4.56 10.04
N ARG A 135 13.02 -4.63 10.02
CA ARG A 135 12.24 -4.85 8.79
C ARG A 135 11.89 -3.51 8.15
N VAL A 136 12.11 -3.43 6.85
CA VAL A 136 11.74 -2.28 6.01
C VAL A 136 10.88 -2.80 4.86
N GLU A 137 9.68 -2.25 4.71
CA GLU A 137 8.78 -2.61 3.61
C GLU A 137 9.04 -1.76 2.37
N ILE A 138 9.30 -2.40 1.24
CA ILE A 138 9.38 -1.76 -0.08
C ILE A 138 8.09 -2.10 -0.82
N GLN A 139 7.23 -1.11 -1.03
CA GLN A 139 6.01 -1.27 -1.83
C GLN A 139 6.30 -0.87 -3.27
N ILE A 140 6.25 -1.83 -4.17
CA ILE A 140 6.47 -1.61 -5.60
C ILE A 140 5.11 -1.65 -6.27
N ARG A 141 4.72 -0.55 -6.91
CA ARG A 141 3.45 -0.39 -7.61
C ARG A 141 3.72 0.01 -9.06
N THR A 142 2.87 -0.41 -9.98
CA THR A 142 2.78 0.25 -11.28
C THR A 142 2.10 1.63 -11.13
N GLU A 143 2.13 2.43 -12.18
CA GLU A 143 1.36 3.68 -12.26
C GLU A 143 -0.15 3.43 -12.04
N LEU A 144 -0.74 2.43 -12.70
CA LEU A 144 -2.18 2.15 -12.57
C LEU A 144 -2.56 1.63 -11.17
N GLN A 145 -1.75 0.75 -10.58
CA GLN A 145 -1.93 0.31 -9.18
C GLN A 145 -1.79 1.51 -8.22
N HIS A 146 -0.86 2.42 -8.50
CA HIS A 146 -0.70 3.62 -7.69
C HIS A 146 -1.91 4.55 -7.79
N LEU A 147 -2.42 4.82 -8.99
CA LEU A 147 -3.61 5.63 -9.23
C LEU A 147 -4.84 5.04 -8.53
N TRP A 148 -5.09 3.74 -8.67
CA TRP A 148 -6.18 3.05 -7.98
C TRP A 148 -6.10 3.26 -6.46
N ALA A 149 -4.89 3.12 -5.88
CA ALA A 149 -4.69 3.33 -4.45
C ALA A 149 -4.93 4.79 -4.02
N GLN A 150 -4.60 5.78 -4.86
CA GLN A 150 -4.88 7.20 -4.59
C GLN A 150 -6.39 7.49 -4.61
N VAL A 151 -7.13 6.89 -5.54
CA VAL A 151 -8.60 6.96 -5.54
C VAL A 151 -9.16 6.42 -4.23
N CYS A 152 -8.70 5.24 -3.79
CA CYS A 152 -9.12 4.66 -2.51
C CYS A 152 -8.74 5.52 -1.30
N GLU A 153 -7.57 6.18 -1.34
CA GLU A 153 -7.13 7.12 -0.31
C GLU A 153 -8.10 8.30 -0.19
N ARG A 154 -8.42 8.96 -1.30
CA ARG A 154 -9.36 10.09 -1.33
C ARG A 154 -10.79 9.72 -0.93
N ILE A 155 -11.24 8.51 -1.24
CA ILE A 155 -12.55 8.03 -0.79
C ILE A 155 -12.53 7.84 0.72
N ALA A 156 -11.50 7.18 1.26
CA ALA A 156 -11.38 6.94 2.69
C ALA A 156 -11.30 8.22 3.51
N ASP A 157 -10.71 9.29 2.97
CA ASP A 157 -10.70 10.61 3.60
C ASP A 157 -12.12 11.17 3.82
N LYS A 158 -13.10 10.72 3.01
CA LYS A 158 -14.51 11.15 3.10
C LYS A 158 -15.40 10.20 3.89
N VAL A 159 -15.22 8.89 3.73
CA VAL A 159 -16.13 7.86 4.30
C VAL A 159 -15.56 7.10 5.48
N GLY A 160 -14.32 7.37 5.87
CA GLY A 160 -13.61 6.65 6.93
C GLY A 160 -12.60 5.63 6.39
N LEU A 161 -11.60 5.32 7.23
CA LEU A 161 -10.49 4.44 6.86
C LEU A 161 -10.93 2.97 6.73
N GLU A 162 -11.99 2.61 7.44
CA GLU A 162 -12.65 1.30 7.46
C GLU A 162 -13.03 0.84 6.04
N PHE A 163 -13.33 1.79 5.14
CA PHE A 163 -13.59 1.55 3.72
C PHE A 163 -12.47 0.75 3.04
N LYS A 164 -11.20 1.05 3.32
CA LYS A 164 -10.05 0.33 2.73
C LYS A 164 -9.96 -1.13 3.18
N TYR A 165 -10.77 -1.51 4.17
CA TYR A 165 -10.79 -2.82 4.78
C TYR A 165 -12.10 -3.57 4.55
N GLY A 166 -12.85 -3.19 3.52
CA GLY A 166 -14.07 -3.90 3.11
C GLY A 166 -15.34 -3.47 3.85
N GLU A 167 -15.26 -2.44 4.70
CA GLU A 167 -16.43 -1.89 5.39
C GLU A 167 -17.07 -0.73 4.61
N GLY A 168 -18.28 -0.32 4.98
CA GLY A 168 -19.00 0.77 4.32
C GLY A 168 -20.01 0.32 3.27
N HIS A 169 -20.43 1.24 2.41
CA HIS A 169 -21.56 1.03 1.50
C HIS A 169 -21.26 -0.07 0.45
N PRO A 170 -22.09 -1.13 0.34
CA PRO A 170 -21.82 -2.26 -0.57
C PRO A 170 -21.56 -1.85 -2.03
N ALA A 171 -22.38 -0.94 -2.57
CA ALA A 171 -22.19 -0.46 -3.95
C ALA A 171 -20.83 0.22 -4.18
N LEU A 172 -20.28 0.89 -3.17
CA LEU A 172 -18.96 1.53 -3.28
C LEU A 172 -17.83 0.50 -3.22
N GLN A 173 -17.99 -0.55 -2.40
CA GLN A 173 -17.06 -1.70 -2.35
C GLN A 173 -17.06 -2.47 -3.67
N GLU A 174 -18.24 -2.73 -4.23
CA GLU A 174 -18.38 -3.38 -5.55
C GLU A 174 -17.72 -2.55 -6.65
N TRP A 175 -17.94 -1.23 -6.63
CA TRP A 175 -17.35 -0.31 -7.61
C TRP A 175 -15.82 -0.28 -7.56
N ILE A 176 -15.22 -0.16 -6.36
CA ILE A 176 -13.76 -0.09 -6.24
C ILE A 176 -13.09 -1.43 -6.59
N ALA A 177 -13.77 -2.55 -6.30
CA ALA A 177 -13.34 -3.89 -6.68
C ALA A 177 -13.41 -4.10 -8.20
N ALA A 178 -14.47 -3.61 -8.85
CA ALA A 178 -14.59 -3.60 -10.30
C ALA A 178 -13.46 -2.76 -10.94
N LEU A 179 -13.21 -1.56 -10.41
CA LEU A 179 -12.11 -0.70 -10.88
C LEU A 179 -10.73 -1.38 -10.73
N SER A 180 -10.49 -2.07 -9.61
CA SER A 180 -9.26 -2.85 -9.40
C SER A 180 -9.09 -3.97 -10.43
N THR A 181 -10.19 -4.63 -10.77
CA THR A 181 -10.21 -5.72 -11.77
C THR A 181 -9.92 -5.19 -13.16
N ALA A 182 -10.54 -4.06 -13.53
CA ALA A 182 -10.27 -3.40 -14.80
C ALA A 182 -8.81 -2.97 -14.92
N VAL A 183 -8.22 -2.41 -13.85
CA VAL A 183 -6.79 -2.08 -13.81
C VAL A 183 -5.91 -3.31 -14.06
N ASP A 184 -6.13 -4.41 -13.33
CA ASP A 184 -5.31 -5.64 -13.52
C ASP A 184 -5.43 -6.20 -14.94
N GLN A 185 -6.62 -6.14 -15.52
CA GLN A 185 -6.89 -6.57 -16.89
C GLN A 185 -6.15 -5.72 -17.93
N VAL A 186 -6.28 -4.40 -17.85
CA VAL A 186 -5.55 -3.45 -18.71
C VAL A 186 -4.03 -3.70 -18.63
N GLU A 187 -3.49 -3.85 -17.42
CA GLU A 187 -2.05 -4.09 -17.29
C GLU A 187 -1.60 -5.43 -17.90
N ARG A 188 -2.42 -6.48 -17.76
CA ARG A 188 -2.13 -7.79 -18.37
C ARG A 188 -2.12 -7.70 -19.89
N GLU A 189 -3.06 -6.97 -20.47
CA GLU A 189 -3.13 -6.80 -21.90
C GLU A 189 -1.95 -5.97 -22.45
N LEU A 190 -1.56 -4.90 -21.76
CA LEU A 190 -0.35 -4.13 -22.09
C LEU A 190 0.92 -4.99 -22.03
N ASP A 191 0.95 -5.99 -21.14
CA ASP A 191 2.01 -7.00 -21.05
C ASP A 191 1.90 -8.11 -22.13
N GLY A 192 0.87 -8.11 -22.97
CA GLY A 192 0.59 -9.16 -23.95
C GLY A 192 0.08 -10.47 -23.34
N GLU A 193 -0.35 -10.46 -22.08
CA GLU A 193 -0.97 -11.61 -21.42
C GLU A 193 -2.43 -11.78 -21.87
N LYS A 194 -2.88 -13.03 -21.95
CA LYS A 194 -4.29 -13.32 -22.28
C LYS A 194 -5.19 -12.86 -21.12
N MET A 195 -6.20 -12.06 -21.47
CA MET A 195 -7.22 -11.60 -20.54
C MET A 195 -7.95 -12.77 -19.86
N PRO A 196 -8.12 -12.74 -18.52
CA PRO A 196 -8.78 -13.81 -17.77
C PRO A 196 -10.31 -13.83 -17.95
N GLY A 197 -10.90 -12.80 -18.58
CA GLY A 197 -12.34 -12.64 -18.77
C GLY A 197 -12.69 -11.27 -19.35
N PRO A 198 -13.98 -10.97 -19.58
CA PRO A 198 -14.41 -9.66 -20.08
C PRO A 198 -14.11 -8.54 -19.06
N LEU A 199 -13.91 -7.32 -19.57
CA LEU A 199 -13.83 -6.12 -18.74
C LEU A 199 -15.13 -5.91 -17.95
N PRO A 200 -15.08 -5.34 -16.73
CA PRO A 200 -16.26 -4.80 -16.07
C PRO A 200 -16.96 -3.80 -16.99
N PRO A 201 -18.31 -3.71 -16.98
CA PRO A 201 -19.03 -2.79 -17.85
C PRO A 201 -18.58 -1.34 -17.64
N VAL A 202 -18.22 -0.62 -18.71
CA VAL A 202 -17.76 0.78 -18.65
C VAL A 202 -18.80 1.68 -17.95
N ALA A 203 -20.09 1.40 -18.12
CA ALA A 203 -21.18 2.11 -17.42
C ALA A 203 -21.08 1.99 -15.88
N MET A 204 -20.62 0.83 -15.36
CA MET A 204 -20.36 0.63 -13.93
C MET A 204 -19.17 1.46 -13.45
N LEU A 205 -18.17 1.67 -14.31
CA LEU A 205 -16.93 2.39 -13.97
C LEU A 205 -17.09 3.92 -14.08
N SER A 206 -17.99 4.39 -14.94
CA SER A 206 -18.15 5.80 -15.32
C SER A 206 -18.96 6.63 -14.32
N THR A 207 -19.84 5.98 -13.55
CA THR A 207 -20.67 6.64 -12.53
C THR A 207 -20.44 5.94 -11.20
N GLY A 208 -19.41 6.37 -10.45
CA GLY A 208 -19.31 6.01 -9.04
C GLY A 208 -20.57 6.44 -8.28
N PRO A 209 -20.86 5.88 -7.09
CA PRO A 209 -22.01 6.29 -6.27
C PRO A 209 -21.96 7.80 -5.99
N ASP A 210 -23.13 8.45 -5.92
CA ASP A 210 -23.26 9.90 -5.80
C ASP A 210 -22.56 10.43 -4.53
N MET A 211 -21.38 11.01 -4.72
CA MET A 211 -20.46 11.43 -3.66
C MET A 211 -19.95 12.84 -4.00
N THR A 212 -20.72 13.89 -3.70
CA THR A 212 -20.27 15.29 -3.86
C THR A 212 -20.19 16.04 -2.52
N PRO A 213 -19.30 17.05 -2.35
CA PRO A 213 -18.45 17.70 -3.36
C PRO A 213 -16.94 17.63 -3.06
N ASP A 214 -16.17 17.12 -4.03
CA ASP A 214 -14.98 17.81 -4.56
C ASP A 214 -14.68 17.16 -5.93
N ARG A 215 -15.30 17.72 -6.98
CA ARG A 215 -15.59 17.01 -8.22
C ARG A 215 -14.40 17.01 -9.18
N GLU A 216 -13.59 18.06 -9.20
CA GLU A 216 -12.52 18.25 -10.21
C GLU A 216 -11.37 17.26 -10.03
N ASN A 217 -10.77 17.16 -8.83
CA ASN A 217 -9.62 16.29 -8.59
C ASN A 217 -9.94 14.79 -8.71
N MET A 218 -11.11 14.35 -8.22
CA MET A 218 -11.54 12.94 -8.33
C MET A 218 -11.89 12.59 -9.77
N THR A 219 -12.52 13.50 -10.50
CA THR A 219 -12.75 13.33 -11.94
C THR A 219 -11.44 13.21 -12.70
N GLU A 220 -10.39 13.98 -12.41
CA GLU A 220 -9.10 13.80 -13.09
C GLU A 220 -8.46 12.42 -12.87
N LEU A 221 -8.45 11.90 -11.63
CA LEU A 221 -7.91 10.55 -11.37
C LEU A 221 -8.76 9.45 -11.98
N LEU A 222 -10.08 9.59 -11.92
CA LEU A 222 -11.00 8.63 -12.53
C LEU A 222 -10.97 8.74 -14.05
N THR A 223 -10.85 9.93 -14.62
CA THR A 223 -10.66 10.14 -16.05
C THR A 223 -9.30 9.58 -16.48
N ALA A 224 -8.23 9.77 -15.71
CA ALA A 224 -6.94 9.17 -16.02
C ALA A 224 -7.00 7.64 -15.99
N LEU A 225 -7.66 7.04 -14.99
CA LEU A 225 -7.86 5.59 -14.93
C LEU A 225 -8.79 5.09 -16.04
N VAL A 226 -9.93 5.76 -16.23
CA VAL A 226 -10.97 5.41 -17.19
C VAL A 226 -10.55 5.72 -18.62
N ALA A 227 -9.63 6.65 -18.90
CA ALA A 227 -9.10 6.95 -20.23
C ALA A 227 -8.09 5.91 -20.73
N VAL A 228 -7.52 5.09 -19.83
CA VAL A 228 -6.71 3.93 -20.22
C VAL A 228 -7.60 2.70 -20.48
N ILE A 229 -8.80 2.67 -19.90
CA ILE A 229 -9.80 1.60 -20.07
C ILE A 229 -10.49 1.55 -21.47
N PRO A 230 -10.69 2.62 -22.28
CA PRO A 230 -11.52 2.57 -23.48
C PRO A 230 -10.73 2.24 -24.75
N ILE A 231 -9.43 1.92 -24.67
CA ILE A 231 -8.68 1.41 -25.84
C ILE A 231 -9.14 -0.02 -26.21
N LEU A 232 -9.97 -0.64 -25.37
CA LEU A 232 -10.35 -2.06 -25.42
C LEU A 232 -11.82 -2.28 -25.80
N GLY A 233 -12.47 -1.26 -26.36
CA GLY A 233 -13.91 -1.23 -26.62
C GLY A 233 -14.32 -1.05 -28.09
N GLU A 234 -13.45 -1.37 -29.05
CA GLU A 234 -13.82 -1.58 -30.46
C GLU A 234 -13.39 -2.97 -30.95
#